data_AF-A0AAC9NKY3-F1
#
_entry.id   AF-A0AAC9NKY3-F1
#
_cell.length_a   1.000
_cell.length_b   1.000
_cell.length_c   1.000
_cell.angle_alpha   90.00
_cell.angle_beta   90.00
_cell.angle_gamma   90.00
#
_symmetry.space_group_name_H-M   'P 1'
#
loop_
_entity.id
_entity.type
_entity.pdbx_description
1 polymer ?
#
loop_
_entity_poly.entity_id
_entity_poly.type
_entity_poly.pdbx_seq_one_letter_code
_entity_poly.pdbx_strand_id
1 'polypeptide(L)'
;MKEIIVNFFQALIGFSGGIAVGAGFVAFLTVLGVIPRMVQLTKRKKLVKVYGACVLIASIFGTFISFANISWDQPTIMLIIWGLLHGIFNGMLAAALTEVLNVFPVLSKRIGMDDYLLFLLMAFVFGKIAGSLFQWLYFVK
;
A
#
# COMPACT_ATOMS: atom_id res chain seq x y z
N MET A 1 15.20 -36.82 9.46
CA MET A 1 13.72 -36.75 9.36
C MET A 1 13.13 -35.48 9.96
N LYS A 2 13.48 -35.09 11.20
CA LYS A 2 13.01 -33.83 11.83
C LYS A 2 13.34 -32.56 11.01
N GLU A 3 14.57 -32.45 10.51
CA GLU A 3 15.03 -31.35 9.64
C GLU A 3 14.15 -31.14 8.39
N ILE A 4 13.81 -32.22 7.70
CA ILE A 4 13.00 -32.18 6.46
C ILE A 4 11.58 -31.69 6.77
N ILE A 5 11.00 -32.15 7.88
CA ILE A 5 9.67 -31.74 8.33
C ILE A 5 9.67 -30.24 8.66
N VAL A 6 10.69 -29.76 9.39
CA VAL A 6 10.81 -28.34 9.74
C VAL A 6 10.95 -27.47 8.50
N ASN A 7 11.81 -27.85 7.54
CA ASN A 7 11.99 -27.10 6.29
C ASN A 7 10.71 -27.06 5.46
N PHE A 8 9.94 -28.15 5.44
CA PHE A 8 8.65 -28.20 4.77
C PHE A 8 7.62 -27.25 5.40
N PHE A 9 7.52 -27.22 6.73
CA PHE A 9 6.65 -26.27 7.42
C PHE A 9 7.08 -24.82 7.23
N GLN A 10 8.39 -24.54 7.26
CA GLN A 10 8.92 -23.20 6.99
C GLN A 10 8.60 -22.73 5.56
N ALA A 11 8.75 -23.61 4.56
CA ALA A 11 8.38 -23.32 3.18
C ALA A 11 6.88 -23.03 3.05
N LEU A 12 6.02 -23.79 3.74
CA LEU A 12 4.57 -23.60 3.69
C LEU A 12 4.14 -22.29 4.36
N ILE A 13 4.72 -21.96 5.51
CA ILE A 13 4.47 -20.68 6.20
C ILE A 13 4.97 -19.52 5.34
N GLY A 14 6.18 -19.61 4.78
CA GLY A 14 6.75 -18.59 3.90
C GLY A 14 5.90 -18.36 2.65
N PHE A 15 5.42 -19.44 2.02
CA PHE A 15 4.55 -19.36 0.85
C PHE A 15 3.18 -18.74 1.18
N SER A 16 2.57 -19.14 2.30
CA SER A 16 1.31 -18.56 2.78
C SER A 16 1.45 -17.06 3.07
N GLY A 17 2.53 -16.65 3.74
CA GLY A 17 2.85 -15.26 3.99
C GLY A 17 3.04 -14.47 2.68
N GLY A 18 3.75 -15.04 1.71
CA GLY A 18 3.94 -14.43 0.39
C GLY A 18 2.63 -14.18 -0.35
N ILE A 19 1.71 -15.17 -0.36
CA ILE A 19 0.38 -15.01 -0.96
C ILE A 19 -0.42 -13.93 -0.24
N ALA A 20 -0.43 -13.92 1.11
CA ALA A 20 -1.17 -12.95 1.89
C ALA A 20 -0.68 -11.51 1.63
N VAL A 21 0.64 -11.29 1.63
CA VAL A 21 1.23 -9.98 1.36
C VAL A 21 1.00 -9.54 -0.09
N GLY A 22 1.18 -10.44 -1.06
CA GLY A 22 0.94 -10.13 -2.47
C GLY A 22 -0.52 -9.77 -2.76
N ALA A 23 -1.46 -10.56 -2.22
CA ALA A 23 -2.89 -10.27 -2.32
C ALA A 23 -3.26 -8.94 -1.66
N GLY A 24 -2.71 -8.67 -0.46
CA GLY A 24 -2.89 -7.40 0.25
C GLY A 24 -2.38 -6.20 -0.55
N PHE A 25 -1.20 -6.32 -1.17
CA PHE A 25 -0.61 -5.26 -1.98
C PHE A 25 -1.46 -4.92 -3.22
N VAL A 26 -1.91 -5.93 -3.97
CA VAL A 26 -2.75 -5.73 -5.15
C VAL A 26 -4.13 -5.20 -4.76
N ALA A 27 -4.73 -5.73 -3.69
CA ALA A 27 -6.00 -5.22 -3.14
C ALA A 27 -5.88 -3.76 -2.71
N PHE A 28 -4.80 -3.39 -2.03
CA PHE A 28 -4.54 -2.02 -1.61
C PHE A 28 -4.45 -1.05 -2.81
N LEU A 29 -3.66 -1.37 -3.84
CA LEU A 29 -3.49 -0.51 -5.01
C LEU A 29 -4.77 -0.37 -5.84
N THR A 30 -5.61 -1.40 -5.86
CA THR A 30 -6.91 -1.37 -6.56
C THR A 30 -7.96 -0.60 -5.76
N VAL A 31 -8.07 -0.85 -4.45
CA VAL A 31 -9.06 -0.21 -3.56
C VAL A 31 -8.78 1.28 -3.38
N LEU A 32 -7.52 1.68 -3.20
CA LEU A 32 -7.17 3.10 -3.16
C LEU A 32 -7.43 3.81 -4.48
N GLY A 33 -7.53 3.07 -5.58
CA GLY A 33 -7.83 3.65 -6.89
C GLY A 33 -6.60 4.10 -7.67
N VAL A 34 -5.39 3.67 -7.31
CA VAL A 34 -4.15 3.99 -8.04
C VAL A 34 -4.23 3.50 -9.49
N ILE A 35 -4.57 2.23 -9.68
CA ILE A 35 -4.70 1.61 -11.02
C ILE A 35 -5.81 2.26 -11.86
N PRO A 36 -7.06 2.40 -11.38
CA PRO A 36 -8.11 3.02 -12.17
C PRO A 36 -7.81 4.50 -12.48
N ARG A 37 -7.14 5.23 -11.59
CA ARG A 37 -6.76 6.64 -11.83
C ARG A 37 -5.71 6.77 -12.93
N MET A 38 -4.70 5.91 -12.94
CA MET A 38 -3.74 5.82 -14.06
C MET A 38 -4.44 5.56 -15.39
N VAL A 39 -5.37 4.59 -15.41
CA VAL A 39 -6.16 4.25 -16.61
C VAL A 39 -7.03 5.42 -17.09
N GLN A 40 -7.62 6.16 -16.15
CA GLN A 40 -8.43 7.35 -16.43
C GLN A 40 -7.58 8.48 -17.01
N LEU A 41 -6.41 8.76 -16.43
CA LEU A 41 -5.49 9.79 -16.91
C LEU A 41 -5.01 9.50 -18.34
N THR A 42 -4.70 8.24 -18.66
CA THR A 42 -4.33 7.84 -20.03
C THR A 42 -5.52 7.81 -21.00
N LYS A 43 -6.77 7.90 -20.50
CA LYS A 43 -8.02 7.78 -21.28
C LYS A 43 -8.14 6.44 -22.03
N ARG A 44 -7.52 5.37 -21.52
CA ARG A 44 -7.49 4.04 -22.17
C ARG A 44 -8.08 2.96 -21.26
N LYS A 45 -9.41 2.98 -21.10
CA LYS A 45 -10.17 2.05 -20.23
C LYS A 45 -9.95 0.56 -20.55
N LYS A 46 -9.57 0.21 -21.78
CA LYS A 46 -9.29 -1.18 -22.18
C LYS A 46 -7.97 -1.74 -21.61
N LEU A 47 -7.07 -0.88 -21.10
CA LEU A 47 -5.73 -1.26 -20.67
C LEU A 47 -5.60 -1.58 -19.18
N VAL A 48 -6.70 -1.64 -18.41
CA VAL A 48 -6.66 -1.93 -16.96
C VAL A 48 -5.84 -3.19 -16.64
N LYS A 49 -6.00 -4.26 -17.42
CA LYS A 49 -5.25 -5.52 -17.25
C LYS A 49 -3.75 -5.34 -17.47
N VAL A 50 -3.35 -4.48 -18.41
CA VAL A 50 -1.94 -4.20 -18.70
C VAL A 50 -1.30 -3.43 -17.55
N TYR A 51 -1.98 -2.42 -17.02
CA TYR A 51 -1.50 -1.69 -15.83
C TYR A 51 -1.36 -2.62 -14.62
N GLY A 52 -2.32 -3.52 -14.40
CA GLY A 52 -2.20 -4.56 -13.37
C GLY A 52 -0.99 -5.47 -13.59
N ALA A 53 -0.77 -5.96 -14.80
CA ALA A 53 0.40 -6.78 -15.14
C ALA A 53 1.72 -6.03 -14.93
N CYS A 54 1.80 -4.75 -15.28
CA CYS A 54 2.98 -3.92 -15.02
C CYS A 54 3.29 -3.81 -13.53
N VAL A 55 2.27 -3.60 -12.68
CA VAL A 55 2.43 -3.55 -11.23
C VAL A 55 2.89 -4.91 -10.68
N LEU A 56 2.34 -6.01 -11.17
CA LEU A 56 2.76 -7.36 -10.77
C LEU A 56 4.23 -7.61 -11.12
N ILE A 57 4.63 -7.34 -12.36
CA ILE A 57 6.03 -7.48 -12.81
C ILE A 57 6.96 -6.59 -11.98
N ALA A 58 6.56 -5.33 -11.74
CA ALA A 58 7.33 -4.41 -10.90
C ALA A 58 7.47 -4.91 -9.46
N SER A 59 6.43 -5.52 -8.88
CA SER A 59 6.48 -6.07 -7.52
C SER A 59 7.42 -7.27 -7.41
N ILE A 60 7.40 -8.17 -8.41
CA ILE A 60 8.30 -9.32 -8.47
C ILE A 60 9.74 -8.83 -8.62
N PHE A 61 9.97 -7.88 -9.53
CA PHE A 61 11.29 -7.29 -9.76
C PHE A 61 11.82 -6.53 -8.53
N GLY A 62 10.98 -5.73 -7.87
CA GLY A 62 11.34 -5.02 -6.65
C GLY A 62 11.63 -5.97 -5.49
N THR A 63 10.88 -7.07 -5.37
CA THR A 63 11.16 -8.13 -4.38
C THR A 63 12.50 -8.79 -4.67
N PHE A 64 12.77 -9.12 -5.93
CA PHE A 64 14.05 -9.71 -6.35
C PHE A 64 15.23 -8.78 -6.01
N ILE A 65 15.13 -7.49 -6.32
CA ILE A 65 16.15 -6.49 -5.95
C ILE A 65 16.32 -6.39 -4.44
N SER A 66 15.22 -6.44 -3.67
CA SER A 66 15.30 -6.33 -2.20
C SER A 66 16.04 -7.51 -1.55
N PHE A 67 16.00 -8.69 -2.16
CA PHE A 67 16.74 -9.87 -1.69
C PHE A 67 18.13 -10.02 -2.31
N ALA A 68 18.31 -9.50 -3.52
CA ALA A 68 19.61 -9.39 -4.14
C ALA A 68 20.40 -8.33 -3.37
N ASN A 69 21.24 -8.77 -2.43
CA ASN A 69 22.23 -7.96 -1.71
C ASN A 69 23.32 -7.41 -2.65
N ILE A 70 22.89 -6.77 -3.75
CA ILE A 70 23.70 -6.22 -4.81
C ILE A 70 23.69 -4.71 -4.61
N SER A 71 24.75 -4.21 -3.97
CA SER A 71 25.07 -2.80 -3.97
C SER A 71 25.68 -2.46 -5.32
N TRP A 72 24.94 -1.72 -6.14
CA TRP A 72 25.42 -1.21 -7.41
C TRP A 72 25.73 0.29 -7.24
N ASP A 73 26.81 0.76 -7.86
CA ASP A 73 27.15 2.17 -7.95
C ASP A 73 26.39 2.80 -9.14
N GLN A 74 25.23 3.40 -8.85
CA GLN A 74 24.40 4.06 -9.86
C GLN A 74 24.85 5.50 -10.08
N PRO A 75 24.85 5.98 -11.34
CA PRO A 75 25.14 7.38 -11.63
C PRO A 75 24.04 8.28 -11.05
N THR A 76 24.41 9.48 -10.59
CA THR A 76 23.50 10.44 -9.94
C THR A 76 22.25 10.75 -10.77
N ILE A 77 22.37 10.76 -12.10
CA ILE A 77 21.23 10.99 -13.00
C ILE A 77 20.14 9.90 -12.87
N MET A 78 20.55 8.64 -12.65
CA MET A 78 19.63 7.52 -12.47
C MET A 78 18.88 7.66 -11.15
N LEU A 79 19.57 8.09 -10.09
CA LEU A 79 18.97 8.34 -8.78
C LEU A 79 17.93 9.47 -8.83
N ILE A 80 18.21 10.53 -9.59
CA ILE A 80 17.26 11.65 -9.77
C ILE A 80 15.98 11.15 -10.46
N ILE A 81 16.13 10.40 -11.56
CA ILE A 81 14.97 9.83 -12.28
C ILE A 81 14.19 8.88 -11.36
N TRP A 82 14.89 8.01 -10.64
CA TRP A 82 14.28 7.08 -9.70
C TRP A 82 13.51 7.79 -8.58
N GLY A 83 14.11 8.83 -7.99
CA GLY A 83 13.47 9.67 -6.97
C GLY A 83 12.23 10.39 -7.49
N LEU A 84 12.26 10.90 -8.73
CA LEU A 84 11.11 11.55 -9.36
C LEU A 84 9.96 10.54 -9.56
N LEU A 85 10.26 9.33 -10.03
CA LEU A 85 9.25 8.27 -10.17
C LEU A 85 8.62 7.90 -8.83
N HIS A 86 9.41 7.78 -7.76
CA HIS A 86 8.90 7.58 -6.41
C HIS A 86 8.04 8.75 -5.93
N GLY A 87 8.43 9.99 -6.24
CA GLY A 87 7.65 11.18 -5.93
C GLY A 87 6.28 11.17 -6.60
N ILE A 88 6.22 10.82 -7.90
CA ILE A 88 4.95 10.66 -8.63
C ILE A 88 4.08 9.57 -8.00
N PHE A 89 4.67 8.42 -7.67
CA PHE A 89 3.95 7.32 -7.04
C PHE A 89 3.39 7.70 -5.67
N ASN A 90 4.19 8.29 -4.80
CA ASN A 90 3.77 8.75 -3.48
C ASN A 90 2.71 9.87 -3.58
N GLY A 91 2.87 10.79 -4.52
CA GLY A 91 1.88 11.83 -4.79
C GLY A 91 0.54 11.25 -5.24
N MET A 92 0.57 10.22 -6.09
CA MET A 92 -0.64 9.50 -6.48
C MET A 92 -1.29 8.78 -5.30
N LEU A 93 -0.51 8.12 -4.44
CA LEU A 93 -1.03 7.47 -3.23
C LEU A 93 -1.70 8.48 -2.29
N ALA A 94 -1.09 9.64 -2.09
CA ALA A 94 -1.66 10.71 -1.25
C ALA A 94 -2.97 11.27 -1.84
N ALA A 95 -3.01 11.50 -3.16
CA ALA A 95 -4.20 11.96 -3.86
C ALA A 95 -5.33 10.91 -3.83
N ALA A 96 -4.99 9.63 -4.01
CA ALA A 96 -5.90 8.50 -3.93
C ALA A 96 -6.48 8.36 -2.52
N LEU A 97 -5.64 8.48 -1.48
CA LEU A 97 -6.07 8.41 -0.09
C LEU A 97 -7.04 9.55 0.24
N THR A 98 -6.76 10.76 -0.21
CA THR A 98 -7.65 11.93 0.01
C THR A 98 -9.02 11.72 -0.64
N GLU A 99 -9.07 11.12 -1.83
CA GLU A 99 -10.33 10.77 -2.48
C GLU A 99 -11.14 9.77 -1.68
N VAL A 100 -10.51 8.69 -1.21
CA VAL A 100 -11.19 7.67 -0.37
C VAL A 100 -11.63 8.27 0.96
N LEU A 101 -10.82 9.15 1.58
CA LEU A 101 -11.19 9.83 2.82
C LEU A 101 -12.45 10.69 2.65
N ASN A 102 -12.59 11.37 1.51
CA ASN A 102 -13.78 12.14 1.18
C ASN A 102 -15.03 11.28 0.96
N VAL A 103 -14.90 9.95 0.80
CA VAL A 103 -16.03 9.03 0.73
C VAL A 103 -16.66 8.79 2.10
N PHE A 104 -15.90 8.83 3.21
CA PHE A 104 -16.45 8.55 4.55
C PHE A 104 -17.59 9.51 4.96
N PRO A 105 -17.46 10.85 4.80
CA PRO A 105 -18.56 11.77 5.06
C PRO A 105 -19.77 11.54 4.15
N VAL A 106 -19.52 11.26 2.87
CA VAL A 106 -20.59 10.99 1.89
C VAL A 106 -21.37 9.72 2.26
N LEU A 107 -20.65 8.67 2.63
CA LEU A 107 -21.24 7.40 3.04
C LEU A 107 -22.06 7.57 4.33
N SER A 108 -21.51 8.29 5.31
CA SER A 108 -22.20 8.55 6.59
C SER A 108 -23.50 9.32 6.38
N LYS A 109 -23.50 10.33 5.50
CA LYS A 109 -24.73 11.03 5.09
C LYS A 109 -25.73 10.11 4.37
N ARG A 110 -25.26 9.20 3.51
CA ARG A 110 -26.14 8.26 2.78
C ARG A 110 -26.80 7.21 3.68
N ILE A 111 -26.15 6.83 4.78
CA ILE A 111 -26.69 5.88 5.76
C ILE A 111 -27.62 6.61 6.77
N GLY A 112 -27.73 7.94 6.69
CA GLY A 112 -28.52 8.74 7.64
C GLY A 112 -27.84 8.88 9.01
N MET A 113 -26.50 8.84 9.03
CA MET A 113 -25.67 8.99 10.23
C MET A 113 -24.97 10.36 10.29
N ASP A 114 -25.57 11.37 9.67
CA ASP A 114 -25.04 12.72 9.57
C ASP A 114 -24.85 13.39 10.93
N ASP A 115 -25.73 13.13 11.91
CA ASP A 115 -25.58 13.62 13.28
C ASP A 115 -24.41 12.95 14.04
N TYR A 116 -24.03 11.73 13.66
CA TYR A 116 -22.98 10.95 14.32
C TYR A 116 -21.59 11.14 13.69
N LEU A 117 -21.49 11.88 12.58
CA LEU A 117 -20.22 12.13 11.89
C LEU A 117 -19.18 12.79 12.79
N LEU A 118 -19.61 13.74 13.63
CA LEU A 118 -18.72 14.43 14.57
C LEU A 118 -18.16 13.44 15.60
N PHE A 119 -19.01 12.57 16.14
CA PHE A 119 -18.59 11.54 17.12
C PHE A 119 -17.64 10.52 16.49
N LEU A 120 -17.90 10.09 15.25
CA LEU A 120 -17.00 9.19 14.52
C LEU A 120 -15.64 9.84 14.26
N LEU A 121 -15.62 11.11 13.84
CA LEU A 121 -14.38 11.84 13.63
C LEU A 121 -13.60 12.03 14.95
N MET A 122 -14.31 12.35 16.05
CA MET A 122 -13.70 12.46 17.38
C MET A 122 -13.11 11.13 17.84
N ALA A 123 -13.80 10.00 17.63
CA ALA A 123 -13.26 8.68 17.95
C ALA A 123 -11.95 8.38 17.19
N PHE A 124 -11.87 8.75 15.90
CA PHE A 124 -10.62 8.66 15.13
C PHE A 124 -9.50 9.52 15.70
N VAL A 125 -9.80 10.76 16.08
CA VAL A 125 -8.83 11.70 16.65
C VAL A 125 -8.32 11.18 18.01
N PHE A 126 -9.22 10.79 18.91
CA PHE A 126 -8.85 10.23 20.21
C PHE A 126 -8.05 8.94 20.07
N GLY A 127 -8.41 8.05 19.14
CA GLY A 127 -7.63 6.85 18.85
C GLY A 127 -6.19 7.16 18.41
N LYS A 128 -6.01 8.17 17.55
CA LYS A 128 -4.67 8.64 17.16
C LYS A 128 -3.88 9.25 18.31
N ILE A 129 -4.52 10.06 19.15
CA ILE A 129 -3.87 10.67 20.32
C ILE A 129 -3.44 9.57 21.30
N ALA A 130 -4.33 8.63 21.62
CA ALA A 130 -4.04 7.52 22.52
C ALA A 130 -2.91 6.63 21.98
N GLY A 131 -2.95 6.28 20.68
CA GLY A 131 -1.90 5.51 20.04
C GLY A 131 -0.54 6.21 20.03
N SER A 132 -0.53 7.53 19.77
CA SER A 132 0.68 8.35 19.82
C SER A 132 1.27 8.41 21.23
N LEU A 133 0.43 8.65 22.25
CA LEU A 133 0.83 8.64 23.65
C LEU A 133 1.38 7.28 24.07
N PHE A 134 0.73 6.19 23.66
CA PHE A 134 1.19 4.83 23.96
C PHE A 134 2.58 4.57 23.35
N GLN A 135 2.79 4.92 22.08
CA GLN A 135 4.08 4.81 21.42
C GLN A 135 5.17 5.57 22.20
N TRP A 136 4.87 6.80 22.63
CA TRP A 136 5.85 7.65 23.29
C TRP A 136 6.18 7.18 24.71
N LEU A 137 5.19 6.71 25.47
CA LEU A 137 5.37 6.28 26.85
C LEU A 137 6.01 4.90 26.99
N TYR A 138 5.72 3.96 26.07
CA TYR A 138 6.17 2.57 26.19
C TYR A 138 7.30 2.19 25.23
N PHE A 139 7.28 2.66 23.97
CA PHE A 139 8.25 2.25 22.95
C PHE A 139 9.45 3.18 22.82
N VAL A 140 9.30 4.47 23.13
CA VAL A 140 10.35 5.50 22.99
C VAL A 140 10.98 5.84 24.34
N LYS A 141 11.17 4.82 25.19
CA LYS A 141 11.92 4.95 26.44
C LYS A 141 13.39 4.61 26.22
#